data_AF-A0A1N6LF50-F1
#
_entry.id   AF-A0A1N6LF50-F1
#
_cell.length_a   1.000
_cell.length_b   1.000
_cell.length_c   1.000
_cell.angle_alpha   90.00
_cell.angle_beta   90.00
_cell.angle_gamma   90.00
#
_symmetry.space_group_name_H-M   'P 1'
#
loop_
_entity.id
_entity.type
_entity.pdbx_description
1 polymer ?
#
loop_
_entity_poly.entity_id
_entity_poly.type
_entity_poly.pdbx_seq_one_letter_code
_entity_poly.pdbx_strand_id
1 'polypeptide(L)'
;MPSRPKNGLDDFFGVLRDVHRIALVAAGGLILLPLLAGLGGYVPPWPSGIVGITSLVELVVLITVFQLLSRAQRSRASRMILSSAILVLILSAIYLLTNAIFVYSIPNNSTRVVLGCGLSEKAKLILGGYGHLPTDVCPGEFTAMLASAQYETDVVWSKLSVSLIKGALAFSWLGAFGALAALVGVFVSFQRRQRPWTATRRT
;
A
#
# COMPACT_ATOMS: atom_id res chain seq x y z
N MET A 1 -29.03 47.58 -0.74
CA MET A 1 -27.93 47.27 0.21
C MET A 1 -26.72 46.82 -0.59
N PRO A 2 -25.59 47.55 -0.57
CA PRO A 2 -24.40 47.19 -1.35
C PRO A 2 -23.77 45.91 -0.80
N SER A 3 -23.58 44.92 -1.68
CA SER A 3 -22.92 43.65 -1.35
C SER A 3 -21.47 43.90 -0.97
N ARG A 4 -21.09 43.44 0.23
CA ARG A 4 -19.71 43.47 0.75
C ARG A 4 -18.75 42.93 -0.33
N PRO A 5 -17.69 43.66 -0.70
CA PRO A 5 -16.75 43.20 -1.71
C PRO A 5 -16.14 41.87 -1.25
N LYS A 6 -16.33 40.82 -2.05
CA LYS A 6 -15.72 39.51 -1.80
C LYS A 6 -14.20 39.70 -1.88
N ASN A 7 -13.53 39.57 -0.74
CA ASN A 7 -12.07 39.63 -0.69
C ASN A 7 -11.51 38.31 -1.23
N GLY A 8 -10.32 38.35 -1.85
CA GLY A 8 -9.67 37.13 -2.38
C GLY A 8 -9.44 36.03 -1.34
N LEU A 9 -9.46 36.40 -0.05
CA LEU A 9 -9.42 35.48 1.09
C LEU A 9 -10.69 34.62 1.20
N ASP A 10 -11.86 35.18 0.93
CA ASP A 10 -13.14 34.45 0.99
C ASP A 10 -13.26 33.45 -0.16
N ASP A 11 -12.73 33.80 -1.33
CA ASP A 11 -12.64 32.89 -2.48
C ASP A 11 -11.62 31.76 -2.22
N PHE A 12 -10.51 32.08 -1.56
CA PHE A 12 -9.54 31.08 -1.09
C PHE A 12 -10.17 30.09 -0.10
N PHE A 13 -10.91 30.57 0.89
CA PHE A 13 -11.62 29.72 1.85
C PHE A 13 -12.78 28.93 1.22
N GLY A 14 -13.45 29.46 0.20
CA GLY A 14 -14.48 28.76 -0.56
C GLY A 14 -13.92 27.61 -1.40
N VAL A 15 -12.81 27.85 -2.11
CA VAL A 15 -12.09 26.80 -2.85
C VAL A 15 -11.51 25.78 -1.88
N LEU A 16 -10.98 26.21 -0.73
CA LEU A 16 -10.59 25.32 0.34
C LEU A 16 -11.77 24.45 0.76
N ARG A 17 -12.96 24.99 1.03
CA ARG A 17 -14.10 24.19 1.53
C ARG A 17 -14.58 23.12 0.55
N ASP A 18 -14.63 23.42 -0.75
CA ASP A 18 -15.05 22.44 -1.76
C ASP A 18 -13.98 21.41 -2.07
N VAL A 19 -12.72 21.86 -2.19
CA VAL A 19 -11.58 20.96 -2.35
C VAL A 19 -11.42 20.13 -1.10
N HIS A 20 -11.68 20.68 0.09
CA HIS A 20 -11.67 19.97 1.36
C HIS A 20 -12.79 18.95 1.43
N ARG A 21 -13.93 19.13 0.75
CA ARG A 21 -14.98 18.09 0.68
C ARG A 21 -14.55 16.93 -0.22
N ILE A 22 -14.02 17.21 -1.40
CA ILE A 22 -13.55 16.16 -2.34
C ILE A 22 -12.27 15.52 -1.82
N ALA A 23 -11.36 16.30 -1.24
CA ALA A 23 -10.15 15.84 -0.59
C ALA A 23 -10.44 15.18 0.76
N LEU A 24 -11.49 15.53 1.52
CA LEU A 24 -11.89 14.75 2.70
C LEU A 24 -12.47 13.42 2.29
N VAL A 25 -13.24 13.36 1.20
CA VAL A 25 -13.76 12.09 0.70
C VAL A 25 -12.63 11.23 0.12
N ALA A 26 -11.73 11.82 -0.67
CA ALA A 26 -10.61 11.11 -1.28
C ALA A 26 -9.48 10.77 -0.29
N ALA A 27 -9.06 11.73 0.55
CA ALA A 27 -8.06 11.51 1.60
C ALA A 27 -8.63 10.72 2.78
N GLY A 28 -9.90 10.94 3.15
CA GLY A 28 -10.59 10.09 4.13
C GLY A 28 -10.73 8.67 3.62
N GLY A 29 -11.08 8.47 2.34
CA GLY A 29 -11.05 7.17 1.69
C GLY A 29 -9.65 6.54 1.72
N LEU A 30 -8.60 7.29 1.35
CA LEU A 30 -7.20 6.85 1.40
C LEU A 30 -6.74 6.45 2.80
N ILE A 31 -7.06 7.23 3.83
CA ILE A 31 -6.66 6.94 5.21
C ILE A 31 -7.47 5.75 5.77
N LEU A 32 -8.74 5.65 5.39
CA LEU A 32 -9.61 4.54 5.83
C LEU A 32 -9.30 3.25 5.07
N LEU A 33 -8.80 3.29 3.84
CA LEU A 33 -8.54 2.11 3.02
C LEU A 33 -7.56 1.11 3.69
N PRO A 34 -6.37 1.52 4.18
CA PRO A 34 -5.49 0.64 4.95
C PRO A 34 -6.16 0.08 6.21
N LEU A 35 -6.98 0.90 6.87
CA LEU A 35 -7.68 0.51 8.09
C LEU A 35 -8.75 -0.55 7.82
N LEU A 36 -9.55 -0.34 6.77
CA LEU A 36 -10.57 -1.28 6.28
C LEU A 36 -9.93 -2.56 5.75
N ALA A 37 -8.79 -2.46 5.07
CA ALA A 37 -8.02 -3.64 4.66
C ALA A 37 -7.49 -4.43 5.86
N GLY A 38 -7.14 -3.75 6.96
CA GLY A 38 -6.80 -4.37 8.24
C GLY A 38 -7.94 -5.18 8.83
N LEU A 39 -9.17 -4.66 8.77
CA LEU A 39 -10.36 -5.37 9.21
C LEU A 39 -10.69 -6.58 8.33
N GLY A 40 -10.37 -6.51 7.03
CA GLY A 40 -10.56 -7.62 6.10
C GLY A 40 -9.52 -8.74 6.20
N GLY A 41 -8.52 -8.64 7.09
CA GLY A 41 -7.44 -9.64 7.19
C GLY A 41 -6.47 -9.65 6.00
N TYR A 42 -6.49 -8.58 5.19
CA TYR A 42 -5.61 -8.41 4.03
C TYR A 42 -4.32 -7.65 4.34
N VAL A 43 -4.09 -7.27 5.60
CA VAL A 43 -2.84 -6.59 5.99
C VAL A 43 -1.69 -7.60 6.03
N PRO A 44 -0.51 -7.27 5.47
CA PRO A 44 0.67 -8.13 5.56
C PRO A 44 0.93 -8.55 7.01
N PRO A 45 1.25 -9.83 7.28
CA PRO A 45 1.47 -10.30 8.66
C PRO A 45 2.74 -9.72 9.28
N TRP A 46 3.63 -9.14 8.46
CA TRP A 46 4.88 -8.54 8.86
C TRP A 46 5.21 -7.33 7.98
N PRO A 47 5.83 -6.26 8.52
CA PRO A 47 6.17 -6.04 9.93
C PRO A 47 4.94 -5.67 10.78
N SER A 48 5.04 -5.85 12.09
CA SER A 48 4.04 -5.32 13.02
C SER A 48 3.97 -3.80 12.88
N GLY A 49 2.75 -3.26 12.83
CA GLY A 49 2.54 -1.82 12.63
C GLY A 49 2.72 -1.32 11.19
N ILE A 50 2.75 -2.21 10.19
CA ILE A 50 2.84 -1.80 8.77
C ILE A 50 1.78 -0.75 8.38
N VAL A 51 0.58 -0.80 8.97
CA VAL A 51 -0.47 0.21 8.74
C VAL A 51 -0.01 1.62 9.11
N GLY A 52 0.66 1.78 10.26
CA GLY A 52 1.21 3.08 10.67
C GLY A 52 2.34 3.55 9.76
N ILE A 53 3.19 2.63 9.30
CA ILE A 53 4.25 2.91 8.32
C ILE A 53 3.60 3.36 6.99
N THR A 54 2.54 2.69 6.54
CA THR A 54 1.79 3.06 5.33
C THR A 54 1.30 4.50 5.41
N SER A 55 0.63 4.89 6.51
CA SER A 55 0.13 6.26 6.66
C SER A 55 1.25 7.31 6.62
N LEU A 56 2.42 7.01 7.20
CA LEU A 56 3.58 7.91 7.13
C LEU A 56 4.12 8.04 5.70
N VAL A 57 4.23 6.92 4.98
CA VAL A 57 4.67 6.90 3.57
C VAL A 57 3.71 7.68 2.69
N GLU A 58 2.40 7.47 2.83
CA GLU A 58 1.37 8.20 2.09
C GLU A 58 1.47 9.72 2.32
N LEU A 59 1.66 10.14 3.58
CA LEU A 59 1.84 11.55 3.92
C LEU A 59 3.07 12.15 3.24
N VAL A 60 4.22 11.48 3.31
CA VAL A 60 5.46 11.93 2.65
C VAL A 60 5.28 12.03 1.14
N VAL A 61 4.63 11.05 0.52
CA VAL A 61 4.34 11.06 -0.91
C VAL A 61 3.42 12.22 -1.29
N LEU A 62 2.34 12.45 -0.54
CA LEU A 62 1.44 13.57 -0.78
C LEU A 62 2.17 14.91 -0.70
N ILE A 63 2.96 15.15 0.35
CA ILE A 63 3.76 16.37 0.51
C ILE A 63 4.67 16.56 -0.71
N THR A 64 5.39 15.51 -1.10
CA THR A 64 6.32 15.53 -2.23
C THR A 64 5.59 15.87 -3.54
N VAL A 65 4.46 15.23 -3.80
CA VAL A 65 3.64 15.50 -4.99
C VAL A 65 3.13 16.94 -5.01
N PHE A 66 2.65 17.46 -3.87
CA PHE A 66 2.19 18.84 -3.79
C PHE A 66 3.31 19.86 -4.07
N GLN A 67 4.50 19.63 -3.52
CA GLN A 67 5.65 20.51 -3.75
C GLN A 67 6.09 20.48 -5.22
N LEU A 68 6.25 19.29 -5.81
CA LEU A 68 6.73 19.13 -7.19
C LEU A 68 5.71 19.60 -8.24
N LEU A 69 4.42 19.36 -8.01
CA LEU A 69 3.39 19.75 -8.98
C LEU A 69 3.03 21.23 -8.95
N SER A 70 3.41 21.97 -7.89
CA SER A 70 3.14 23.41 -7.77
C SER A 70 3.57 24.23 -8.99
N ARG A 71 4.54 23.75 -9.77
CA ARG A 71 5.06 24.40 -11.00
C ARG A 71 5.00 23.53 -12.26
N ALA A 72 4.45 22.32 -12.19
CA ALA A 72 4.47 21.38 -13.31
C ALA A 72 3.48 21.76 -14.43
N GLN A 73 3.80 21.45 -15.69
CA GLN A 73 2.89 21.60 -16.83
C GLN A 73 1.80 20.50 -16.85
N ARG A 74 0.64 20.80 -17.46
CA ARG A 74 -0.51 19.88 -17.59
C ARG A 74 -0.15 18.52 -18.18
N SER A 75 0.72 18.49 -19.20
CA SER A 75 1.18 17.25 -19.84
C SER A 75 1.93 16.32 -18.86
N ARG A 76 2.74 16.87 -17.95
CA ARG A 76 3.45 16.09 -16.92
C ARG A 76 2.49 15.51 -15.90
N ALA A 77 1.50 16.29 -15.45
CA ALA A 77 0.49 15.80 -14.52
C ALA A 77 -0.30 14.61 -15.11
N SER A 78 -0.77 14.70 -16.36
CA SER A 78 -1.46 13.58 -17.02
C SER A 78 -0.60 12.32 -17.13
N ARG A 79 0.69 12.46 -17.46
CA ARG A 79 1.62 11.32 -17.49
C ARG A 79 1.81 10.70 -16.10
N MET A 80 1.92 11.53 -15.06
CA MET A 80 2.06 11.06 -13.68
C MET A 80 0.80 10.33 -13.19
N ILE A 81 -0.40 10.81 -13.53
CA ILE A 81 -1.66 10.11 -13.24
C ILE A 81 -1.64 8.72 -13.86
N LEU A 82 -1.34 8.64 -15.16
CA LEU A 82 -1.32 7.36 -15.87
C LEU A 82 -0.27 6.42 -15.30
N SER A 83 0.95 6.90 -15.05
CA SER A 83 2.03 6.08 -14.48
C SER A 83 1.71 5.59 -13.08
N SER A 84 1.17 6.46 -12.21
CA SER A 84 0.78 6.08 -10.85
C SER A 84 -0.37 5.07 -10.86
N ALA A 85 -1.37 5.22 -11.74
CA ALA A 85 -2.46 4.27 -11.87
C ALA A 85 -1.98 2.88 -12.31
N ILE A 86 -1.11 2.81 -13.32
CA ILE A 86 -0.49 1.55 -13.77
C ILE A 86 0.32 0.92 -12.63
N LEU A 87 1.11 1.73 -11.91
CA LEU A 87 1.94 1.26 -10.81
C LEU A 87 1.10 0.67 -9.66
N VAL A 88 -0.03 1.31 -9.31
CA VAL A 88 -0.97 0.78 -8.32
C VAL A 88 -1.47 -0.61 -8.72
N LEU A 89 -1.90 -0.76 -9.98
CA LEU A 89 -2.43 -2.05 -10.47
C LEU A 89 -1.37 -3.16 -10.43
N ILE A 90 -0.16 -2.86 -10.92
CA ILE A 90 0.94 -3.82 -10.96
C ILE A 90 1.34 -4.23 -9.53
N LEU A 91 1.58 -3.27 -8.63
CA LEU A 91 2.01 -3.57 -7.27
C LEU A 91 0.92 -4.28 -6.46
N SER A 92 -0.35 -3.93 -6.67
CA SER A 92 -1.48 -4.63 -6.05
C SER A 92 -1.58 -6.07 -6.54
N ALA A 93 -1.41 -6.31 -7.84
CA ALA A 93 -1.41 -7.67 -8.40
C ALA A 93 -0.25 -8.51 -7.84
N ILE A 94 0.97 -7.95 -7.80
CA ILE A 94 2.15 -8.60 -7.21
C ILE A 94 1.87 -8.92 -5.73
N TYR A 95 1.32 -7.97 -4.98
CA TYR A 95 0.98 -8.15 -3.58
C TYR A 95 -0.01 -9.30 -3.39
N LEU A 96 -1.13 -9.30 -4.13
CA LEU A 96 -2.17 -10.31 -4.02
C LEU A 96 -1.66 -11.70 -4.40
N LEU A 97 -0.89 -11.82 -5.48
CA LEU A 97 -0.28 -13.10 -5.89
C LEU A 97 0.69 -13.62 -4.84
N THR A 98 1.58 -12.76 -4.35
CA THR A 98 2.56 -13.14 -3.31
C THR A 98 1.84 -13.52 -2.02
N ASN A 99 0.80 -12.77 -1.62
CA ASN A 99 0.02 -13.08 -0.43
C ASN A 99 -0.73 -14.41 -0.58
N ALA A 100 -1.34 -14.67 -1.74
CA ALA A 100 -2.07 -15.91 -2.00
C ALA A 100 -1.17 -17.15 -1.98
N ILE A 101 0.06 -17.04 -2.47
CA ILE A 101 0.99 -18.16 -2.55
C ILE A 101 1.72 -18.37 -1.21
N PHE A 102 2.16 -17.28 -0.56
CA PHE A 102 3.11 -17.36 0.53
C PHE A 102 2.54 -17.06 1.91
N VAL A 103 1.27 -16.69 2.04
CA VAL A 103 0.69 -16.41 3.37
C VAL A 103 -0.26 -17.53 3.76
N TYR A 104 0.09 -18.21 4.84
CA TYR A 104 -0.72 -19.27 5.43
C TYR A 104 -1.44 -18.78 6.67
N SER A 105 -2.73 -19.11 6.80
CA SER A 105 -3.51 -18.79 7.98
C SER A 105 -3.49 -19.97 8.94
N ILE A 106 -3.05 -19.74 10.18
CA ILE A 106 -2.94 -20.80 11.18
C ILE A 106 -4.36 -21.24 11.58
N PRO A 107 -4.70 -22.54 11.52
CA PRO A 107 -5.98 -23.01 12.04
C PRO A 107 -6.03 -22.76 13.56
N ASN A 108 -7.18 -22.28 14.07
CA ASN A 108 -7.45 -21.92 15.47
C ASN A 108 -6.85 -20.61 16.00
N ASN A 109 -5.96 -19.96 15.28
CA ASN A 109 -5.39 -18.69 15.69
C ASN A 109 -5.45 -17.73 14.51
N SER A 110 -6.10 -16.56 14.65
CA SER A 110 -6.27 -15.59 13.54
C SER A 110 -4.96 -14.98 13.03
N THR A 111 -3.83 -15.49 13.51
CA THR A 111 -2.47 -15.21 13.09
C THR A 111 -2.18 -15.81 11.72
N ARG A 112 -1.59 -15.00 10.84
CA ARG A 112 -1.09 -15.43 9.53
C ARG A 112 0.43 -15.46 9.55
N VAL A 113 1.02 -16.43 8.87
CA VAL A 113 2.46 -16.61 8.77
C VAL A 113 2.93 -16.63 7.32
N VAL A 114 4.15 -16.17 7.09
CA VAL A 114 4.76 -16.12 5.76
C VAL A 114 5.60 -17.36 5.55
N LEU A 115 5.26 -18.14 4.52
CA LEU A 115 5.99 -19.30 4.06
C LEU A 115 7.26 -18.89 3.29
N GLY A 116 8.24 -19.78 3.26
CA GLY A 116 9.49 -19.59 2.52
C GLY A 116 9.63 -20.56 1.35
N CYS A 117 10.71 -20.36 0.58
CA CYS A 117 11.24 -21.37 -0.33
C CYS A 117 12.43 -22.10 0.33
N GLY A 118 12.53 -23.40 0.09
CA GLY A 118 13.67 -24.23 0.50
C GLY A 118 13.71 -24.53 1.99
N LEU A 119 14.22 -25.72 2.34
CA LEU A 119 14.34 -26.18 3.72
C LEU A 119 15.51 -25.51 4.44
N SER A 120 15.32 -25.18 5.72
CA SER A 120 16.41 -24.73 6.59
C SER A 120 17.44 -25.85 6.81
N GLU A 121 18.68 -25.51 7.18
CA GLU A 121 19.71 -26.52 7.50
C GLU A 121 19.26 -27.44 8.65
N LYS A 122 18.56 -26.89 9.64
CA LYS A 122 18.00 -27.65 10.77
C LYS A 122 16.92 -28.63 10.31
N ALA A 123 16.02 -28.18 9.44
CA ALA A 123 14.98 -29.03 8.89
C ALA A 123 15.59 -30.15 8.04
N LYS A 124 16.63 -29.85 7.23
CA LYS A 124 17.36 -30.85 6.45
C LYS A 124 17.98 -31.94 7.32
N LEU A 125 18.58 -31.59 8.46
CA LEU A 125 19.14 -32.58 9.40
C LEU A 125 18.08 -33.50 9.99
N ILE A 126 16.92 -32.95 10.35
CA ILE A 126 15.79 -33.72 10.90
C ILE A 126 15.24 -34.67 9.83
N LEU A 127 14.92 -34.16 8.64
CA LEU A 127 14.38 -34.94 7.51
C LEU A 127 15.35 -36.03 7.02
N GLY A 128 16.65 -35.71 6.97
CA GLY A 128 17.68 -36.65 6.56
C GLY A 128 17.75 -37.89 7.47
N GLY A 129 17.42 -37.73 8.76
CA GLY A 129 17.31 -38.85 9.69
C GLY A 129 16.14 -39.80 9.41
N TYR A 130 15.10 -39.34 8.70
CA TYR A 130 13.90 -40.13 8.37
C TYR A 130 13.92 -40.68 6.92
N GLY A 131 15.00 -40.49 6.16
CA GLY A 131 15.13 -41.02 4.80
C GLY A 131 14.26 -40.31 3.74
N HIS A 132 13.67 -39.16 4.07
CA HIS A 132 12.93 -38.35 3.11
C HIS A 132 13.88 -37.41 2.35
N LEU A 133 13.82 -37.42 1.01
CA LEU A 133 14.58 -36.47 0.21
C LEU A 133 13.99 -35.06 0.38
N PRO A 134 14.80 -34.05 0.72
CA PRO A 134 14.34 -32.68 0.79
C PRO A 134 13.98 -32.22 -0.63
N THR A 135 12.68 -32.06 -0.90
CA THR A 135 12.23 -31.49 -2.17
C THR A 135 12.26 -29.96 -2.06
N ASP A 136 13.05 -29.30 -2.91
CA ASP A 136 13.17 -27.83 -2.99
C ASP A 136 11.94 -27.17 -3.67
N VAL A 137 10.73 -27.58 -3.30
CA VAL A 137 9.50 -27.02 -3.84
C VAL A 137 9.18 -25.69 -3.15
N CYS A 138 8.66 -24.72 -3.91
CA CYS A 138 8.26 -23.42 -3.39
C CYS A 138 6.83 -23.03 -3.78
N PRO A 139 5.94 -22.73 -2.83
CA PRO A 139 6.04 -23.05 -1.39
C PRO A 139 5.88 -24.56 -1.21
N GLY A 140 6.78 -25.20 -0.46
CA GLY A 140 6.66 -26.62 -0.17
C GLY A 140 5.50 -26.90 0.80
N GLU A 141 4.85 -28.05 0.64
CA GLU A 141 3.70 -28.47 1.45
C GLU A 141 4.16 -29.03 2.82
N PHE A 142 4.68 -28.13 3.67
CA PHE A 142 5.25 -28.49 4.97
C PHE A 142 4.34 -28.11 6.14
N THR A 143 3.01 -28.10 5.94
CA THR A 143 2.02 -27.69 6.96
C THR A 143 2.10 -28.54 8.23
N ALA A 144 2.33 -29.86 8.09
CA ALA A 144 2.54 -30.77 9.22
C ALA A 144 3.82 -30.46 10.00
N MET A 145 4.93 -30.16 9.31
CA MET A 145 6.17 -29.73 9.97
C MET A 145 6.02 -28.38 10.64
N LEU A 146 5.32 -27.45 9.99
CA LEU A 146 5.02 -26.15 10.56
C LEU A 146 4.24 -26.28 11.87
N ALA A 147 3.24 -27.17 11.92
CA ALA A 147 2.51 -27.47 13.14
C ALA A 147 3.41 -28.07 14.24
N SER A 148 4.30 -29.01 13.89
CA SER A 148 5.26 -29.58 14.85
C SER A 148 6.29 -28.57 15.37
N ALA A 149 6.64 -27.57 14.56
CA ALA A 149 7.57 -26.50 14.90
C ALA A 149 6.88 -25.28 15.54
N GLN A 150 5.68 -25.45 16.09
CA GLN A 150 4.90 -24.37 16.72
C GLN A 150 4.69 -23.14 15.81
N TYR A 151 4.62 -23.37 14.50
CA TYR A 151 4.50 -22.35 13.46
C TYR A 151 5.68 -21.37 13.34
N GLU A 152 6.86 -21.75 13.84
CA GLU A 152 8.10 -21.01 13.62
C GLU A 152 8.63 -21.19 12.19
N THR A 153 8.33 -20.22 11.33
CA THR A 153 8.65 -20.27 9.89
C THR A 153 10.16 -20.39 9.59
N ASP A 154 11.02 -19.83 10.44
CA ASP A 154 12.47 -19.83 10.26
C ASP A 154 13.15 -21.14 10.70
N VAL A 155 12.41 -22.02 11.38
CA VAL A 155 12.85 -23.38 11.69
C VAL A 155 12.63 -24.30 10.48
N VAL A 156 11.54 -24.11 9.74
CA VAL A 156 11.18 -24.95 8.59
C VAL A 156 11.88 -24.48 7.32
N TRP A 157 11.80 -23.19 7.00
CA TRP A 157 12.33 -22.63 5.76
C TRP A 157 13.63 -21.85 5.94
N SER A 158 14.33 -21.62 4.83
CA SER A 158 15.50 -20.73 4.80
C SER A 158 15.14 -19.30 5.27
N LYS A 159 15.90 -18.78 6.25
CA LYS A 159 15.73 -17.42 6.77
C LYS A 159 15.80 -16.36 5.69
N LEU A 160 16.67 -16.57 4.69
CA LEU A 160 16.84 -15.65 3.58
C LEU A 160 15.57 -15.58 2.72
N SER A 161 14.99 -16.73 2.37
CA SER A 161 13.79 -16.76 1.51
C SER A 161 12.59 -16.15 2.22
N VAL A 162 12.36 -16.50 3.48
CA VAL A 162 11.30 -15.92 4.31
C VAL A 162 11.46 -14.40 4.42
N SER A 163 12.69 -13.91 4.63
CA SER A 163 12.96 -12.47 4.73
C SER A 163 12.71 -11.74 3.42
N LEU A 164 13.11 -12.32 2.29
CA LEU A 164 12.87 -11.75 0.96
C LEU A 164 11.38 -11.68 0.64
N ILE A 165 10.61 -12.73 0.94
CA ILE A 165 9.17 -12.76 0.70
C ILE A 165 8.45 -11.75 1.60
N LYS A 166 8.81 -11.69 2.89
CA LYS A 166 8.32 -10.66 3.82
C LYS A 166 8.61 -9.25 3.30
N GLY A 167 9.84 -9.03 2.82
CA GLY A 167 10.24 -7.76 2.21
C GLY A 167 9.45 -7.44 0.95
N ALA A 168 9.23 -8.41 0.07
CA ALA A 168 8.46 -8.24 -1.16
C ALA A 168 6.99 -7.91 -0.87
N LEU A 169 6.37 -8.58 0.10
CA LEU A 169 5.01 -8.27 0.57
C LEU A 169 4.92 -6.85 1.13
N ALA A 170 5.84 -6.47 2.01
CA ALA A 170 5.86 -5.12 2.60
C ALA A 170 6.12 -4.04 1.53
N PHE A 171 7.08 -4.27 0.63
CA PHE A 171 7.44 -3.34 -0.42
C PHE A 171 6.32 -3.14 -1.44
N SER A 172 5.71 -4.23 -1.93
CA SER A 172 4.58 -4.14 -2.86
C SER A 172 3.37 -3.46 -2.21
N TRP A 173 3.09 -3.75 -0.95
CA TRP A 173 2.05 -3.06 -0.17
C TRP A 173 2.31 -1.56 -0.06
N LEU A 174 3.46 -1.16 0.48
CA LEU A 174 3.80 0.26 0.67
C LEU A 174 3.90 1.00 -0.66
N GLY A 175 4.44 0.34 -1.69
CA GLY A 175 4.51 0.91 -3.02
C GLY A 175 3.13 1.11 -3.65
N ALA A 176 2.18 0.17 -3.46
CA ALA A 176 0.82 0.32 -3.96
C ALA A 176 0.10 1.50 -3.31
N PHE A 177 0.14 1.60 -1.98
CA PHE A 177 -0.46 2.72 -1.24
C PHE A 177 0.26 4.05 -1.52
N GLY A 178 1.58 4.05 -1.61
CA GLY A 178 2.35 5.22 -2.04
C GLY A 178 1.97 5.69 -3.45
N ALA A 179 1.84 4.77 -4.40
CA ALA A 179 1.42 5.10 -5.76
C ALA A 179 -0.03 5.62 -5.79
N LEU A 180 -0.92 5.08 -4.95
CA LEU A 180 -2.30 5.55 -4.80
C LEU A 180 -2.35 6.96 -4.20
N ALA A 181 -1.56 7.23 -3.16
CA ALA A 181 -1.41 8.54 -2.57
C ALA A 181 -0.88 9.56 -3.61
N ALA A 182 0.11 9.16 -4.42
CA ALA A 182 0.61 9.99 -5.50
C ALA A 182 -0.49 10.28 -6.54
N LEU A 183 -1.24 9.26 -6.96
CA LEU A 183 -2.34 9.39 -7.92
C LEU A 183 -3.37 10.44 -7.45
N VAL A 184 -3.81 10.32 -6.20
CA VAL A 184 -4.78 11.26 -5.61
C VAL A 184 -4.18 12.64 -5.42
N GLY A 185 -2.94 12.74 -4.93
CA GLY A 185 -2.23 14.01 -4.79
C GLY A 185 -2.13 14.78 -6.12
N VAL A 186 -1.78 14.06 -7.20
CA VAL A 186 -1.70 14.64 -8.53
C VAL A 186 -3.08 15.07 -9.02
N PHE A 187 -4.09 14.20 -8.88
CA PHE A 187 -5.46 14.49 -9.29
C PHE A 187 -6.01 15.74 -8.59
N VAL A 188 -5.88 15.82 -7.26
CA VAL A 188 -6.33 16.96 -6.46
C VAL A 188 -5.57 18.24 -6.87
N SER A 189 -4.25 18.18 -6.99
CA SER A 189 -3.43 19.33 -7.42
C SER A 189 -3.85 19.85 -8.80
N PHE A 190 -4.20 18.93 -9.71
CA PHE A 190 -4.64 19.28 -11.05
C PHE A 190 -6.06 19.89 -11.08
N GLN A 191 -7.01 19.32 -10.35
CA GLN A 191 -8.37 19.85 -10.23
C GLN A 191 -8.40 21.27 -9.64
N ARG A 192 -7.52 21.56 -8.67
CA ARG A 192 -7.38 22.91 -8.08
C ARG A 192 -7.04 23.99 -9.11
N ARG A 193 -6.32 23.65 -10.18
CA ARG A 193 -5.91 24.60 -11.23
C ARG A 193 -6.98 24.80 -12.29
N GLN A 194 -7.88 23.85 -12.46
CA GLN A 194 -8.90 23.90 -13.51
C GLN A 194 -10.13 24.70 -13.14
N ARG A 195 -10.31 25.09 -11.86
CA ARG A 195 -11.37 26.02 -11.49
C ARG A 195 -11.12 27.36 -12.18
N PRO A 196 -11.86 27.69 -13.25
CA PRO A 196 -11.70 28.95 -13.94
C PRO A 196 -12.30 30.02 -13.02
N TRP A 197 -11.59 31.13 -12.88
CA TRP A 197 -12.12 32.36 -12.31
C TRP A 197 -13.35 32.78 -13.14
N THR A 198 -14.52 32.28 -12.76
CA THR A 198 -15.80 32.73 -13.28
C THR A 198 -16.18 33.97 -12.50
N ALA A 199 -15.45 35.05 -12.74
CA ALA A 199 -15.74 36.37 -12.21
C ALA A 199 -16.01 37.35 -13.34
N THR A 200 -17.31 37.42 -13.66
CA THR A 200 -18.06 38.68 -13.76
C THR A 200 -17.69 39.64 -14.90
N ARG A 201 -17.96 39.22 -16.13
CA ARG A 201 -18.46 40.15 -17.17
C ARG A 201 -19.97 40.25 -16.99
N ARG A 202 -20.43 41.13 -16.08
CA ARG A 202 -21.77 41.72 -16.20
C ARG A 202 -21.56 43.22 -16.32
N THR A 203 -21.91 43.67 -17.52
CA THR A 203 -22.21 45.03 -17.97
C THR A 203 -22.90 45.88 -16.93
#